data_AF-A0A1J0PCX1-F1
#
_entry.id   AF-A0A1J0PCX1-F1
#
_cell.length_a   1.000
_cell.length_b   1.000
_cell.length_c   1.000
_cell.angle_alpha   90.00
_cell.angle_beta   90.00
_cell.angle_gamma   90.00
#
_symmetry.space_group_name_H-M   'P 1'
#
loop_
_entity.id
_entity.type
_entity.pdbx_description
1 polymer ?
#
loop_
_entity_poly.entity_id
_entity_poly.type
_entity_poly.pdbx_seq_one_letter_code
_entity_poly.pdbx_strand_id
1 'polypeptide(L)'
;MTPSLVRITWPDGRTTLEPSGRDWLAAAAAAGLLIPTGCLGGSCGACEIEVNGRVVRACISSVPPARSGALAVSLASDPYW
;
A
#
# COMPACT_ATOMS: atom_id res chain seq x y z
N MET A 1 -7.25 1.73 -20.97
CA MET A 1 -7.91 2.28 -19.77
C MET A 1 -6.96 3.26 -19.13
N THR A 2 -7.35 4.53 -18.97
CA THR A 2 -6.51 5.55 -18.36
C THR A 2 -6.43 5.27 -16.85
N PRO A 3 -5.23 5.12 -16.26
CA PRO A 3 -5.15 4.92 -14.82
C PRO A 3 -5.67 6.15 -14.09
N SER A 4 -6.63 5.96 -13.19
CA SER A 4 -7.12 7.03 -12.32
C SER A 4 -6.07 7.32 -11.25
N LEU A 5 -5.75 8.60 -11.04
CA LEU A 5 -4.89 9.00 -9.93
C LEU A 5 -5.63 8.81 -8.61
N VAL A 6 -4.94 8.19 -7.65
CA VAL A 6 -5.44 7.89 -6.31
C VAL A 6 -4.55 8.59 -5.30
N ARG A 7 -5.17 9.35 -4.40
CA ARG A 7 -4.51 9.96 -3.26
C ARG A 7 -4.28 8.89 -2.18
N ILE A 8 -3.03 8.70 -1.77
CA ILE A 8 -2.67 7.73 -0.73
C ILE A 8 -2.13 8.51 0.47
N THR A 9 -2.76 8.34 1.63
CA THR A 9 -2.26 8.85 2.91
C THR A 9 -1.55 7.73 3.64
N TRP A 10 -0.30 7.96 4.00
CA TRP A 10 0.60 6.99 4.58
C TRP A 10 0.65 7.09 6.11
N PRO A 11 1.20 6.07 6.81
CA PRO A 11 1.22 6.02 8.28
C PRO A 11 1.98 7.19 8.93
N ASP A 12 2.97 7.75 8.23
CA ASP A 12 3.75 8.90 8.68
C ASP A 12 3.04 10.25 8.44
N GLY A 13 1.78 10.21 7.97
CA GLY A 13 0.98 11.39 7.64
C GLY A 13 1.27 11.98 6.26
N ARG A 14 2.27 11.46 5.52
CA ARG A 14 2.53 11.92 4.14
C ARG A 14 1.39 11.52 3.23
N THR A 15 1.24 12.28 2.16
CA THR A 15 0.27 11.97 1.10
C THR A 15 0.95 11.99 -0.26
N THR A 16 0.74 10.95 -1.07
CA THR A 16 1.18 10.90 -2.47
C THR A 16 0.00 10.71 -3.43
N LEU A 17 0.23 10.99 -4.72
CA LEU A 17 -0.72 10.71 -5.79
C LEU A 17 -0.12 9.64 -6.69
N GLU A 18 -0.73 8.47 -6.71
CA GLU A 18 -0.25 7.32 -7.49
C GLU A 18 -1.34 6.83 -8.45
N PRO A 19 -0.98 6.37 -9.66
CA PRO A 19 -1.94 5.78 -10.58
C PRO A 19 -2.50 4.46 -10.02
N SER A 20 -3.80 4.22 -10.22
CA SER A 20 -4.38 2.89 -10.01
C SER A 20 -3.62 1.85 -10.84
N GLY A 21 -3.28 0.72 -10.24
CA GLY A 21 -2.48 -0.34 -10.84
C GLY A 21 -0.97 -0.20 -10.58
N ARG A 22 -0.51 0.88 -9.93
CA ARG A 22 0.87 0.97 -9.43
C ARG A 22 1.15 -0.13 -8.40
N ASP A 23 2.36 -0.68 -8.42
CA ASP A 23 2.83 -1.57 -7.36
C ASP A 23 2.91 -0.85 -6.00
N TRP A 24 2.50 -1.52 -4.92
CA TRP A 24 2.50 -0.92 -3.58
C TRP A 24 3.89 -0.65 -3.03
N LEU A 25 4.87 -1.50 -3.31
CA LEU A 25 6.26 -1.29 -2.87
C LEU A 25 6.85 -0.06 -3.58
N ALA A 26 6.58 0.09 -4.88
CA ALA A 26 6.98 1.26 -5.65
C ALA A 26 6.29 2.54 -5.17
N ALA A 27 4.99 2.49 -4.87
CA ALA A 27 4.23 3.61 -4.32
C ALA A 27 4.77 4.05 -2.93
N ALA A 28 5.08 3.09 -2.06
CA ALA A 28 5.65 3.37 -0.75
C ALA A 28 7.06 3.97 -0.87
N ALA A 29 7.91 3.41 -1.73
CA ALA A 29 9.25 3.93 -1.98
C ALA A 29 9.22 5.37 -2.51
N ALA A 30 8.26 5.70 -3.39
CA ALA A 30 8.05 7.07 -3.86
C ALA A 30 7.64 8.04 -2.72
N ALA A 31 6.98 7.54 -1.68
CA ALA A 31 6.65 8.28 -0.46
C ALA A 31 7.81 8.33 0.56
N GLY A 32 8.95 7.69 0.28
CA GLY A 32 10.07 7.55 1.20
C GLY A 32 9.82 6.54 2.33
N LEU A 33 8.86 5.63 2.15
CA LEU A 33 8.52 4.57 3.09
C LEU A 33 8.99 3.22 2.56
N LEU A 34 9.38 2.34 3.48
CA LEU A 34 9.77 0.98 3.15
C LEU A 34 8.75 0.02 3.75
N ILE A 35 8.04 -0.69 2.88
CA ILE A 35 7.21 -1.83 3.30
C ILE A 35 8.16 -3.02 3.46
N PRO A 36 8.20 -3.67 4.63
CA PRO A 36 9.04 -4.83 4.82
C PRO A 36 8.66 -5.95 3.84
N THR A 37 9.66 -6.68 3.36
CA THR A 37 9.44 -7.80 2.43
C THR A 37 10.31 -8.98 2.83
N GLY A 38 9.79 -10.19 2.66
CA GLY A 38 10.55 -11.44 2.85
C GLY A 38 10.56 -12.28 1.58
N CYS A 39 9.46 -12.97 1.30
CA CYS A 39 9.38 -13.94 0.19
C CYS A 39 9.06 -13.35 -1.19
N LEU A 40 8.55 -12.12 -1.27
CA LEU A 40 7.98 -11.49 -2.48
C LEU A 40 6.88 -12.30 -3.21
N GLY A 41 6.42 -13.40 -2.63
CA GLY A 41 5.29 -14.21 -3.12
C GLY A 41 4.04 -14.11 -2.25
N GLY A 42 4.05 -13.22 -1.24
CA GLY A 42 2.93 -13.00 -0.31
C GLY A 42 2.73 -14.07 0.77
N SER A 43 3.38 -15.24 0.69
CA SER A 43 3.17 -16.33 1.67
C SER A 43 3.65 -16.01 3.08
N CYS A 44 4.66 -15.16 3.24
CA CYS A 44 5.30 -14.88 4.53
C CYS A 44 4.64 -13.77 5.35
N GLY A 45 3.64 -13.05 4.83
CA GLY A 45 2.95 -11.95 5.54
C GLY A 45 3.78 -10.68 5.78
N ALA A 46 5.10 -10.70 5.63
CA ALA A 46 5.96 -9.54 5.92
C ALA A 46 5.60 -8.25 5.18
N CYS A 47 4.95 -8.34 4.01
CA CYS A 47 4.55 -7.21 3.18
C CYS A 47 3.10 -6.73 3.44
N GLU A 48 2.51 -7.11 4.56
CA GLU A 48 1.13 -6.77 4.90
C GLU A 48 0.98 -5.30 5.28
N ILE A 49 0.04 -4.65 4.61
CA ILE A 49 -0.40 -3.28 4.89
C ILE A 49 -1.92 -3.28 4.98
N GLU A 50 -2.46 -2.42 5.82
CA GLU A 50 -3.90 -2.17 5.89
C GLU A 50 -4.25 -0.99 4.99
N VAL A 51 -5.21 -1.19 4.08
CA VAL A 51 -5.72 -0.17 3.16
C VAL A 51 -7.21 0.02 3.44
N ASN A 52 -7.58 1.15 4.04
CA ASN A 52 -8.96 1.45 4.46
C ASN A 52 -9.63 0.31 5.26
N GLY A 53 -8.94 -0.28 6.24
CA GLY A 53 -9.49 -1.38 7.04
C GLY A 53 -9.38 -2.78 6.41
N ARG A 54 -8.75 -2.92 5.24
CA ARG A 54 -8.48 -4.23 4.62
C ARG A 54 -6.99 -4.51 4.54
N VAL A 55 -6.59 -5.63 5.11
CA VAL A 55 -5.22 -6.14 4.97
C VAL A 55 -4.99 -6.62 3.53
N VAL A 56 -3.92 -6.12 2.92
CA VAL A 56 -3.45 -6.54 1.59
C VAL A 56 -1.96 -6.84 1.65
N ARG A 57 -1.52 -7.74 0.76
CA ARG A 57 -0.11 -8.10 0.62
C ARG A 57 0.52 -7.21 -0.44
N ALA A 58 1.27 -6.19 -0.03
CA ALA A 58 1.83 -5.18 -0.91
C ALA A 58 2.67 -5.77 -2.06
N CYS A 59 3.44 -6.82 -1.76
CA CYS A 59 4.38 -7.44 -2.68
C CYS A 59 3.76 -8.24 -3.84
N ILE A 60 2.45 -8.50 -3.82
CA ILE A 60 1.73 -9.22 -4.88
C ILE A 60 0.43 -8.52 -5.29
N SER A 61 0.27 -7.25 -4.91
CA SER A 61 -0.93 -6.48 -5.21
C SER A 61 -0.58 -5.07 -5.67
N SER A 62 -1.57 -4.39 -6.22
CA SER A 62 -1.41 -3.05 -6.77
C SER A 62 -2.42 -2.09 -6.17
N VAL A 63 -2.14 -0.79 -6.28
CA VAL A 63 -3.02 0.29 -5.84
C VAL A 63 -4.38 0.14 -6.53
N PRO A 64 -5.47 -0.10 -5.79
CA PRO A 64 -6.79 -0.26 -6.40
C PRO A 64 -7.32 1.09 -6.88
N PRO A 65 -8.23 1.10 -7.87
CA PRO A 65 -9.00 2.30 -8.18
C PRO A 65 -9.88 2.67 -6.97
N ALA A 66 -9.75 3.91 -6.49
CA ALA A 66 -10.56 4.41 -5.39
C ALA A 66 -11.76 5.19 -5.94
N ARG A 67 -13.00 4.75 -5.66
CA ARG A 67 -14.22 5.49 -6.05
C ARG A 67 -14.27 6.89 -5.46
N SER A 68 -13.76 7.06 -4.23
CA SER A 68 -13.62 8.34 -3.54
C SER A 68 -12.31 9.07 -3.87
N GLY A 69 -11.42 8.45 -4.65
CA GLY A 69 -10.10 9.00 -4.99
C GLY A 69 -9.07 8.97 -3.85
N ALA A 70 -9.38 8.40 -2.68
CA ALA A 70 -8.47 8.39 -1.53
C ALA A 70 -8.35 7.01 -0.85
N LEU A 71 -7.14 6.65 -0.46
CA LEU A 71 -6.78 5.47 0.32
C LEU A 71 -5.97 5.90 1.55
N ALA A 72 -6.28 5.34 2.71
CA ALA A 72 -5.47 5.45 3.92
C ALA A 72 -4.72 4.12 4.14
N VAL A 73 -3.41 4.20 4.29
CA VAL A 73 -2.51 3.06 4.49
C VAL A 73 -1.97 3.08 5.91
N SER A 74 -2.01 1.92 6.57
CA SER A 74 -1.37 1.66 7.86
C SER A 74 -0.48 0.42 7.76
N LEU A 75 0.65 0.39 8.45
CA LEU A 75 1.43 -0.85 8.56
C LEU A 75 0.67 -1.82 9.46
N ALA A 76 0.58 -3.07 9.05
CA ALA A 76 0.05 -4.11 9.92
C ALA A 76 1.08 -4.38 11.02
N SER A 77 1.00 -3.65 12.13
CA SER A 77 1.65 -4.05 13.37
C SER A 77 0.70 -5.01 14.08
N ASP A 78 1.01 -6.31 14.01
CA ASP A 78 0.45 -7.23 14.99
C ASP A 78 1.09 -6.90 16.35
N PRO A 79 0.33 -6.46 17.36
CA PRO A 79 0.86 -6.10 18.67
C PRO A 79 1.36 -7.30 19.49
N TYR A 80 1.18 -8.54 19.00
CA TYR A 80 1.61 -9.77 19.67
C TYR A 80 2.97 -10.31 19.19
N TRP A 81 3.73 -9.54 18.41
CA TRP A 81 5.14 -9.81 18.09
C TRP A 81 6.09 -8.92 18.91
#